data_AF-A0A3C1N772-F1
#
_entry.id   AF-A0A3C1N772-F1
#
_cell.length_a   1.000
_cell.length_b   1.000
_cell.length_c   1.000
_cell.angle_alpha   90.00
_cell.angle_beta   90.00
_cell.angle_gamma   90.00
#
_symmetry.space_group_name_H-M   'P 1'
#
loop_
_entity.id
_entity.type
_entity.pdbx_description
1 polymer ?
#
loop_
_entity_poly.entity_id
_entity_poly.type
_entity_poly.pdbx_seq_one_letter_code
_entity_poly.pdbx_strand_id
1 'polypeptide(L)'
;MKTTSILGISITKTLSSAWVTEGLHLLHYRAMPLYLTRHGQTDWNLQRRWQSRTDTPLNDTGYRQAGAMQRELRQRNLTFSRVICSPLNRAQETTRIILDGS
;
A
#
# COMPACT_ATOMS: atom_id res chain seq x y z
N MET A 1 20.87 34.22 -1.77
CA MET A 1 19.70 35.12 -1.93
C MET A 1 19.22 35.08 -3.37
N LYS A 2 18.10 34.42 -3.63
CA LYS A 2 17.16 34.74 -4.70
C LYS A 2 15.77 34.47 -4.13
N THR A 3 14.95 35.53 -4.07
CA THR A 3 13.60 35.51 -3.53
C THR A 3 12.65 35.30 -4.70
N THR A 4 11.83 34.26 -4.65
CA THR A 4 10.63 34.18 -5.48
C THR A 4 9.53 33.64 -4.60
N SER A 5 8.53 34.48 -4.36
CA SER A 5 7.37 34.19 -3.53
C SER A 5 6.21 33.85 -4.46
N ILE A 6 5.70 32.62 -4.36
CA ILE A 6 4.33 32.27 -4.72
C ILE A 6 3.84 31.34 -3.60
N LEU A 7 2.81 31.79 -2.89
CA LEU A 7 1.95 31.10 -1.92
C LEU A 7 2.48 29.78 -1.31
N GLY A 8 2.91 29.89 -0.05
CA GLY A 8 2.64 28.89 0.99
C GLY A 8 3.53 27.65 1.03
N ILE A 9 4.53 27.70 1.91
CA ILE A 9 5.42 26.61 2.35
C ILE A 9 6.61 26.36 1.40
N SER A 10 7.69 27.09 1.63
CA SER A 10 9.04 26.70 1.20
C SER A 10 9.81 26.24 2.44
N ILE A 11 9.91 24.93 2.66
CA ILE A 11 10.79 24.36 3.69
C ILE A 11 12.16 24.17 3.04
N THR A 12 12.94 25.25 2.97
CA THR A 12 14.36 25.12 2.62
C THR A 12 15.06 24.52 3.83
N LYS A 13 15.32 23.21 3.79
CA LYS A 13 16.03 22.50 4.84
C LYS A 13 17.52 22.86 4.77
N THR A 14 17.89 24.01 5.32
CA THR A 14 19.29 24.28 5.69
C THR A 14 19.45 23.79 7.13
N LEU A 15 19.81 22.52 7.30
CA LEU A 15 20.29 22.05 8.61
C LEU A 15 21.71 22.56 8.81
N SER A 16 21.83 23.78 9.34
CA SER A 16 23.02 24.17 10.10
C SER A 16 22.84 23.58 11.51
N SER A 17 23.74 22.69 11.89
CA SER A 17 23.71 21.86 13.10
C SER A 17 24.09 22.65 14.36
N ALA A 18 23.36 23.71 14.67
CA ALA A 18 23.49 24.42 15.94
C ALA A 18 22.16 25.12 16.25
N TRP A 19 21.75 25.10 17.52
CA TRP A 19 20.51 25.67 18.06
C TRP A 19 19.25 24.81 17.82
N VAL A 20 18.93 23.93 18.77
CA VAL A 20 17.69 23.91 19.59
C VAL A 20 17.84 22.73 20.56
N THR A 21 18.38 22.99 21.75
CA THR A 21 18.58 21.99 22.83
C THR A 21 17.72 22.23 24.08
N GLU A 22 16.63 22.99 23.99
CA GLU A 22 15.66 23.05 25.08
C GLU A 22 14.23 23.09 24.55
N GLY A 23 13.44 22.06 24.91
CA GLY A 23 11.99 22.24 25.05
C GLY A 23 11.09 21.89 23.86
N LEU A 24 11.45 20.94 22.99
CA LEU A 24 10.48 20.34 22.07
C LEU A 24 10.28 18.87 22.44
N HIS A 25 9.18 18.59 23.14
CA HIS A 25 8.62 17.24 23.24
C HIS A 25 8.17 16.86 21.84
N LEU A 26 9.13 16.43 21.01
CA LEU A 26 8.91 15.97 19.65
C LEU A 26 7.91 14.82 19.76
N LEU A 27 6.65 15.10 19.44
CA LEU A 27 5.65 14.07 19.22
C LEU A 27 6.29 13.06 18.27
N HIS A 28 6.64 11.88 18.79
CA HIS A 28 7.14 10.77 17.99
C HIS A 28 6.00 10.30 17.09
N TYR A 29 5.79 11.02 15.98
CA TYR A 29 4.84 10.62 14.97
C TYR A 29 5.41 9.42 14.24
N ARG A 30 5.11 8.21 14.75
CA ARG A 30 5.41 6.98 14.03
C ARG A 30 4.49 6.92 12.82
N ALA A 31 5.07 7.12 11.64
CA ALA A 31 4.36 6.84 10.39
C ALA A 31 3.91 5.37 10.40
N MET A 32 2.60 5.14 10.28
CA MET A 32 2.05 3.81 10.07
C MET A 32 2.04 3.52 8.56
N PRO A 33 2.82 2.54 8.08
CA PRO A 33 2.84 2.23 6.66
C PRO A 33 1.50 1.61 6.23
N LEU A 34 0.92 2.16 5.16
CA LEU A 34 -0.28 1.62 4.52
C LEU A 34 0.12 0.90 3.22
N TYR A 35 -0.26 -0.36 3.12
CA TYR A 35 -0.06 -1.17 1.93
C TYR A 35 -1.38 -1.36 1.19
N LEU A 36 -1.36 -1.14 -0.12
CA LEU A 36 -2.51 -1.32 -1.00
C LEU A 36 -2.18 -2.37 -2.05
N THR A 37 -3.10 -3.30 -2.27
CA THR A 37 -2.99 -4.29 -3.34
C THR A 37 -4.31 -4.38 -4.10
N ARG A 38 -4.21 -4.72 -5.38
CA ARG A 38 -5.36 -5.01 -6.23
C ARG A 38 -5.57 -6.53 -6.25
N HIS A 39 -6.82 -6.96 -6.39
CA HIS A 39 -7.13 -8.37 -6.63
C HIS A 39 -6.43 -8.89 -7.91
N GLY A 40 -6.14 -10.18 -7.96
CA GLY A 40 -5.58 -10.84 -9.15
C GLY A 40 -6.50 -10.74 -10.38
N GLN A 41 -5.96 -11.01 -11.57
CA GLN A 41 -6.70 -11.00 -12.82
C GLN A 41 -7.92 -11.95 -12.80
N THR A 42 -9.03 -11.50 -13.40
CA THR A 42 -10.20 -12.30 -13.75
C THR A 42 -10.37 -12.38 -15.27
N ASP A 43 -11.20 -13.31 -15.76
CA ASP A 43 -11.45 -13.41 -17.20
C ASP A 43 -12.10 -12.16 -17.79
N TRP A 44 -12.91 -11.46 -17.02
CA TRP A 44 -13.50 -10.20 -17.46
C TRP A 44 -12.46 -9.08 -17.52
N ASN A 45 -11.39 -9.11 -16.71
CA ASN A 45 -10.28 -8.17 -16.90
C ASN A 45 -9.58 -8.45 -18.23
N LEU A 46 -9.31 -9.73 -18.53
CA LEU A 46 -8.68 -10.15 -19.77
C LEU A 46 -9.51 -9.77 -21.00
N GLN A 47 -10.83 -9.99 -20.93
CA GLN A 47 -11.80 -9.62 -21.97
C GLN A 47 -12.12 -8.12 -22.00
N ARG A 48 -11.52 -7.31 -21.12
CA ARG A 48 -11.79 -5.86 -20.98
C ARG A 48 -13.26 -5.52 -20.76
N ARG A 49 -13.97 -6.37 -20.00
CA ARG A 49 -15.38 -6.20 -19.63
C ARG A 49 -15.51 -5.46 -18.31
N TRP A 50 -16.55 -4.63 -18.21
CA TRP A 50 -16.91 -3.94 -16.98
C TRP A 50 -17.48 -4.93 -15.96
N GLN A 51 -16.86 -5.05 -14.80
CA GLN A 51 -17.28 -6.00 -13.75
C GLN A 51 -18.20 -5.38 -12.71
N SER A 52 -18.02 -4.11 -12.34
CA SER A 52 -18.73 -3.50 -11.20
C SER A 52 -18.71 -4.44 -9.97
N ARG A 53 -19.89 -4.72 -9.41
CA ARG A 53 -20.15 -5.65 -8.31
C ARG A 53 -20.39 -7.10 -8.76
N THR A 54 -20.29 -7.40 -10.05
CA THR A 54 -20.36 -8.78 -10.55
C THR A 54 -19.19 -9.56 -9.98
N ASP A 55 -19.47 -10.74 -9.47
CA ASP A 55 -18.48 -11.55 -8.78
C ASP A 55 -17.83 -12.56 -9.71
N THR A 56 -16.98 -12.06 -10.61
CA THR A 56 -16.15 -12.91 -11.47
C THR A 56 -14.96 -13.45 -10.66
N PRO A 57 -14.72 -14.77 -10.64
CA PRO A 57 -13.61 -15.37 -9.89
C PRO A 57 -12.24 -15.00 -10.49
N LEU A 58 -11.18 -15.24 -9.73
CA LEU A 58 -9.82 -15.19 -10.26
C LEU A 58 -9.63 -16.24 -11.36
N ASN A 59 -8.78 -15.92 -12.33
CA ASN A 59 -8.29 -16.90 -13.29
C ASN A 59 -6.88 -17.37 -12.92
N ASP A 60 -6.32 -18.31 -13.67
CA ASP A 60 -4.99 -18.88 -13.41
C ASP A 60 -3.88 -17.81 -13.31
N THR A 61 -4.00 -16.74 -14.09
CA THR A 61 -3.08 -15.60 -14.00
C THR A 61 -3.28 -14.84 -12.69
N GLY A 62 -4.53 -14.62 -12.26
CA GLY A 62 -4.84 -14.02 -10.97
C GLY A 62 -4.31 -14.83 -9.78
N TYR A 63 -4.47 -16.16 -9.80
CA TYR A 63 -3.90 -17.03 -8.76
C TYR A 63 -2.37 -16.96 -8.72
N ARG A 64 -1.70 -16.97 -9.88
CA ARG A 64 -0.24 -16.81 -9.96
C ARG A 64 0.23 -15.43 -9.45
N GLN A 65 -0.52 -14.37 -9.74
CA GLN A 65 -0.23 -13.02 -9.23
C GLN A 65 -0.34 -12.95 -7.71
N ALA A 66 -1.41 -13.51 -7.12
CA ALA A 66 -1.58 -13.55 -5.68
C ALA A 66 -0.44 -14.34 -4.99
N GLY A 67 -0.04 -15.48 -5.55
CA GLY A 67 1.09 -16.26 -5.02
C GLY A 67 2.44 -15.56 -5.18
N ALA A 68 2.65 -14.77 -6.24
CA ALA A 68 3.86 -13.96 -6.39
C ALA A 68 3.93 -12.86 -5.33
N MET A 69 2.81 -12.18 -5.07
CA MET A 69 2.71 -11.17 -4.02
C MET A 69 2.97 -11.77 -2.63
N GLN A 70 2.40 -12.93 -2.32
CA GLN A 70 2.67 -13.66 -1.08
C GLN A 70 4.18 -13.87 -0.86
N ARG A 71 4.89 -14.37 -1.89
CA ARG A 71 6.34 -14.60 -1.81
C ARG A 71 7.10 -13.31 -1.55
N GLU A 72 6.72 -12.22 -2.21
CA GLU A 72 7.33 -10.90 -2.02
C GLU A 72 7.13 -10.39 -0.58
N LEU A 73 5.90 -10.46 -0.06
CA LEU A 73 5.61 -10.01 1.31
C LEU A 73 6.41 -10.81 2.35
N ARG A 74 6.53 -12.13 2.15
CA ARG A 74 7.34 -13.00 3.02
C ARG A 74 8.82 -12.66 2.93
N GLN A 75 9.36 -12.45 1.72
CA GLN A 75 10.76 -12.04 1.54
C GLN A 75 11.09 -10.71 2.24
N ARG A 76 10.11 -9.79 2.29
CA ARG A 76 10.23 -8.51 2.99
C ARG A 76 9.94 -8.61 4.49
N ASN A 77 9.58 -9.79 5.00
CA ASN A 77 9.18 -10.04 6.38
C ASN A 77 8.12 -9.04 6.88
N LEU A 78 7.11 -8.76 6.04
CA LEU A 78 6.05 -7.81 6.37
C LEU A 78 4.96 -8.46 7.23
N THR A 79 4.68 -7.84 8.36
CA THR A 79 3.58 -8.23 9.26
C THR A 79 2.50 -7.16 9.28
N PHE A 80 1.24 -7.57 9.28
CA PHE A 80 0.10 -6.64 9.25
C PHE A 80 -0.70 -6.71 10.54
N SER A 81 -0.87 -5.58 11.22
CA SER A 81 -1.75 -5.49 12.38
C SER A 81 -3.23 -5.61 12.00
N ARG A 82 -3.58 -5.26 10.76
CA ARG A 82 -4.95 -5.34 10.24
C ARG A 82 -4.94 -5.45 8.72
N VAL A 83 -5.83 -6.28 8.19
CA VAL A 83 -6.07 -6.42 6.75
C VAL A 83 -7.56 -6.27 6.47
N ILE A 84 -7.91 -5.54 5.42
CA ILE A 84 -9.30 -5.30 5.01
C ILE A 84 -9.38 -5.57 3.51
N CYS A 85 -10.46 -6.23 3.09
CA CYS A 85 -10.76 -6.45 1.67
C CYS A 85 -12.24 -6.22 1.38
N SER A 86 -12.56 -6.09 0.10
CA SER A 86 -13.95 -6.03 -0.39
C SER A 86 -14.66 -7.38 -0.16
N PRO A 87 -16.00 -7.40 0.01
CA PRO A 87 -16.74 -8.65 0.15
C PRO A 87 -16.77 -9.52 -1.12
N LEU A 88 -16.23 -9.07 -2.26
CA LEU A 88 -16.23 -9.83 -3.51
C LEU A 88 -15.21 -10.98 -3.47
N ASN A 89 -15.57 -12.15 -4.01
CA ASN A 89 -14.77 -13.37 -3.91
C ASN A 89 -13.35 -13.18 -4.46
N ARG A 90 -13.19 -12.54 -5.62
CA ARG A 90 -11.86 -12.26 -6.19
C ARG A 90 -10.92 -11.47 -5.25
N ALA A 91 -11.47 -10.58 -4.44
CA ALA A 91 -10.69 -9.82 -3.46
C ALA A 91 -10.37 -10.70 -2.24
N GLN A 92 -11.37 -11.42 -1.71
CA GLN A 92 -11.18 -12.33 -0.58
C GLN A 92 -10.17 -13.45 -0.89
N GLU A 93 -10.26 -14.07 -2.07
CA GLU A 93 -9.33 -15.11 -2.51
C GLU A 93 -7.91 -14.58 -2.64
N THR A 94 -7.75 -13.41 -3.26
CA THR A 94 -6.43 -12.75 -3.37
C THR A 94 -5.85 -12.50 -1.98
N THR A 95 -6.64 -11.94 -1.06
CA THR A 95 -6.22 -11.69 0.33
C THR A 95 -5.86 -12.98 1.05
N ARG A 96 -6.69 -14.03 0.92
CA ARG A 96 -6.42 -15.34 1.54
C ARG A 96 -5.08 -15.91 1.09
N ILE A 97 -4.79 -15.88 -0.21
CA ILE A 97 -3.53 -16.41 -0.76
C ILE A 97 -2.34 -15.57 -0.29
N ILE A 98 -2.47 -14.25 -0.31
CA ILE A 98 -1.39 -13.34 0.12
C ILE A 98 -1.04 -13.54 1.60
N LEU A 99 -2.04 -13.82 2.44
CA LEU A 99 -1.86 -14.01 3.88
C LEU A 99 -1.62 -15.45 4.29
N ASP A 100 -1.76 -16.41 3.39
CA ASP A 100 -1.56 -17.81 3.73
C ASP A 100 -0.14 -18.03 4.29
N GLY A 101 -0.04 -18.72 5.43
CA GLY A 101 1.18 -18.92 6.22
C GLY A 101 1.93 -17.64 6.65
N SER A 102 1.22 -16.54 6.86
CA SER A 102 1.73 -15.33 7.56
C SER A 102 1.52 -15.43 9.07
#